data_AF-E3H121-F1
#
_entry.id   AF-E3H121-F1
#
_cell.length_a   1.000
_cell.length_b   1.000
_cell.length_c   1.000
_cell.angle_alpha   90.00
_cell.angle_beta   90.00
_cell.angle_gamma   90.00
#
_symmetry.space_group_name_H-M   'P 1'
#
loop_
_entity.id
_entity.type
_entity.pdbx_description
1 polymer ?
#
loop_
_entity_poly.entity_id
_entity_poly.type
_entity_poly.pdbx_seq_one_letter_code
_entity_poly.pdbx_strand_id
1 'polypeptide(L)'
;MRWSCLRRRLFPKWALEPVANIEPYGGYLFEVTAGDIILLWRISFSTFNTQSWFPKYFEHTYGIDAAFDLRMLVEAGFVKVESAANSLDLVTAPALRKALKDAAVSGLNSTKKANLMSLARERLSPRPT
;
A
#
# COMPACT_ATOMS: atom_id res chain seq x y z
N MET A 1 49.34 3.70 -23.52
CA MET A 1 48.06 3.74 -22.76
C MET A 1 47.85 2.39 -22.09
N ARG A 2 47.93 2.33 -20.76
CA ARG A 2 47.82 1.11 -19.96
C ARG A 2 46.48 1.13 -19.22
N TRP A 3 45.53 0.31 -19.65
CA TRP A 3 44.25 0.15 -18.95
C TRP A 3 44.44 -0.89 -17.85
N SER A 4 44.44 -0.41 -16.60
CA SER A 4 44.55 -1.23 -15.40
C SER A 4 43.16 -1.54 -14.85
N CYS A 5 42.87 -2.83 -14.67
CA CYS A 5 41.92 -3.43 -13.73
C CYS A 5 40.53 -2.79 -13.53
N LEU A 6 39.50 -3.35 -14.18
CA LEU A 6 38.19 -3.47 -13.54
C LEU A 6 38.16 -4.76 -12.69
N ARG A 7 38.31 -4.63 -11.37
CA ARG A 7 37.98 -5.72 -10.45
C ARG A 7 36.49 -6.04 -10.62
N ARG A 8 36.16 -7.20 -11.20
CA ARG A 8 34.86 -7.82 -10.98
C ARG A 8 34.75 -8.05 -9.48
N ARG A 9 33.82 -7.37 -8.79
CA ARG A 9 33.40 -7.82 -7.46
C ARG A 9 32.73 -9.18 -7.67
N LEU A 10 33.47 -10.26 -7.39
CA LEU A 10 32.84 -11.54 -7.13
C LEU A 10 32.04 -11.36 -5.84
N PHE A 11 30.72 -11.23 -5.96
CA PHE A 11 29.85 -11.42 -4.81
C PHE A 11 30.00 -12.87 -4.35
N PRO A 12 30.20 -13.13 -3.05
CA PRO A 12 30.25 -14.50 -2.54
C PRO A 12 28.92 -15.20 -2.85
N LYS A 13 29.01 -16.45 -3.33
CA LYS A 13 27.87 -17.29 -3.65
C LYS A 13 27.25 -17.76 -2.32
N TRP A 14 26.28 -17.02 -1.80
CA TRP A 14 25.58 -17.42 -0.57
C TRP A 14 24.68 -18.62 -0.85
N ALA A 15 24.76 -19.66 -0.02
CA ALA A 15 23.78 -20.72 0.03
C ALA A 15 22.52 -20.18 0.71
N LEU A 16 21.37 -20.33 0.04
CA LEU A 16 20.07 -19.99 0.60
C LEU A 16 19.44 -21.30 1.09
N GLU A 17 19.15 -21.39 2.38
CA GLU A 17 18.37 -22.50 2.94
C GLU A 17 16.94 -22.02 3.19
N PRO A 18 15.90 -22.75 2.72
CA PRO A 18 14.53 -22.39 2.98
C PRO A 18 14.24 -22.52 4.49
N VAL A 19 13.55 -21.55 5.06
CA VAL A 19 13.08 -21.63 6.44
C VAL A 19 12.02 -22.73 6.50
N ALA A 20 12.37 -23.89 7.06
CA ALA A 20 11.51 -25.08 7.08
C ALA A 20 10.23 -24.90 7.92
N ASN A 21 10.23 -23.94 8.85
CA ASN A 21 9.15 -23.72 9.81
C ASN A 21 8.60 -22.30 9.66
N ILE A 22 7.77 -22.09 8.65
CA ILE A 22 6.87 -20.93 8.61
C ILE A 22 5.63 -21.36 9.40
N GLU A 23 5.56 -20.99 10.69
CA GLU A 23 4.35 -21.21 11.48
C GLU A 23 3.20 -20.39 10.87
N PRO A 24 2.10 -21.02 10.41
CA PRO A 24 1.01 -20.31 9.78
C PRO A 24 0.21 -19.54 10.83
N TYR A 25 0.15 -18.21 10.68
CA TYR A 25 -0.92 -17.43 11.30
C TYR A 25 -2.25 -17.84 10.66
N GLY A 26 -3.08 -18.60 11.37
CA GLY A 26 -4.48 -18.82 11.00
C GLY A 26 -4.85 -20.06 10.20
N GLY A 27 -3.95 -21.03 10.03
CA GLY A 27 -4.31 -22.37 9.51
C GLY A 27 -4.62 -22.47 8.01
N TYR A 28 -4.43 -21.39 7.24
CA TYR A 28 -4.48 -21.41 5.77
C TYR A 28 -3.05 -21.29 5.22
N LEU A 29 -2.65 -22.22 4.34
CA LEU A 29 -1.44 -22.07 3.55
C LEU A 29 -1.76 -21.06 2.44
N PHE A 30 -1.52 -19.77 2.71
CA PHE A 30 -1.62 -18.74 1.69
C PHE A 30 -0.38 -18.81 0.80
N GLU A 31 -0.51 -19.43 -0.38
CA GLU A 31 0.56 -19.48 -1.37
C GLU A 31 0.72 -18.10 -2.01
N VAL A 32 1.83 -17.42 -1.69
CA VAL A 32 2.14 -16.09 -2.21
C VAL A 32 2.77 -16.24 -3.60
N THR A 33 2.10 -15.70 -4.62
CA THR A 33 2.58 -15.70 -6.00
C THR A 33 3.52 -14.52 -6.28
N ALA A 34 4.21 -14.55 -7.43
CA ALA A 34 4.97 -13.38 -7.90
C ALA A 34 4.09 -12.14 -8.09
N GLY A 35 2.81 -12.34 -8.47
CA GLY A 35 1.79 -11.31 -8.57
C GLY A 35 1.48 -10.64 -7.22
N ASP A 36 1.31 -11.45 -6.18
CA ASP A 36 1.08 -10.94 -4.82
C ASP A 36 2.25 -10.11 -4.32
N ILE A 37 3.48 -10.55 -4.58
CA ILE A 37 4.70 -9.83 -4.19
C ILE A 37 4.75 -8.46 -4.89
N ILE A 38 4.49 -8.39 -6.20
CA ILE A 38 4.51 -7.10 -6.90
C ILE A 38 3.39 -6.18 -6.40
N LEU A 39 2.21 -6.73 -6.04
CA LEU A 39 1.11 -5.94 -5.48
C LEU A 39 1.46 -5.38 -4.10
N LEU A 40 1.98 -6.23 -3.19
CA LEU A 40 2.46 -5.83 -1.86
C LEU A 40 3.57 -4.79 -1.94
N TRP A 41 4.48 -4.93 -2.90
CA TRP A 41 5.56 -3.97 -3.11
C TRP A 41 5.02 -2.58 -3.49
N ARG A 42 4.02 -2.53 -4.38
CA ARG A 42 3.41 -1.27 -4.78
C ARG A 42 2.65 -0.58 -3.64
N ILE A 43 1.98 -1.35 -2.80
CA ILE A 43 1.30 -0.87 -1.58
C ILE A 43 2.34 -0.32 -0.59
N SER A 44 3.43 -1.05 -0.37
CA SER A 44 4.52 -0.65 0.55
C SER A 44 5.17 0.68 0.16
N PHE A 45 5.27 0.95 -1.15
CA PHE A 45 5.75 2.25 -1.65
C PHE A 45 4.66 3.33 -1.77
N SER A 46 3.45 3.08 -1.26
CA SER A 46 2.31 4.00 -1.35
C SER A 46 1.98 4.42 -2.80
N THR A 47 2.36 3.61 -3.79
CA THR A 47 2.07 3.85 -5.22
C THR A 47 0.79 3.16 -5.68
N PHE A 48 0.15 2.39 -4.80
CA PHE A 48 -1.08 1.66 -5.04
C PHE A 48 -1.95 1.70 -3.79
N ASN A 49 -3.22 2.06 -3.96
CA ASN A 49 -4.19 2.25 -2.89
C ASN A 49 -5.60 1.89 -3.38
N THR A 50 -6.61 2.00 -2.51
CA THR A 50 -8.00 1.65 -2.79
C THR A 50 -8.66 2.42 -3.95
N GLN A 51 -8.06 3.52 -4.40
CA GLN A 51 -8.54 4.32 -5.54
C GLN A 51 -7.75 4.06 -6.82
N SER A 52 -6.69 3.26 -6.75
CA SER A 52 -5.83 2.97 -7.89
C SER A 52 -6.54 2.03 -8.86
N TRP A 53 -6.46 2.35 -10.15
CA TRP A 53 -6.87 1.40 -11.17
C TRP A 53 -5.85 0.26 -11.27
N PHE A 54 -6.33 -0.96 -11.50
CA PHE A 54 -5.49 -2.15 -11.65
C PHE A 54 -4.83 -2.19 -13.03
N PRO A 55 -3.49 -2.01 -13.14
CA PRO A 55 -2.81 -2.09 -14.42
C PRO A 55 -2.84 -3.50 -15.01
N LYS A 56 -2.97 -3.57 -16.35
CA LYS A 56 -3.03 -4.84 -17.11
C LYS A 56 -1.82 -5.77 -16.94
N TYR A 57 -0.67 -5.27 -16.52
CA TYR A 57 0.50 -6.13 -16.33
C TYR A 57 0.31 -7.12 -15.18
N PHE A 58 -0.58 -6.85 -14.21
CA PHE A 58 -0.89 -7.82 -13.16
C PHE A 58 -1.44 -9.11 -13.76
N GLU A 59 -2.36 -8.98 -14.71
CA GLU A 59 -2.92 -10.12 -15.44
C GLU A 59 -1.92 -10.66 -16.48
N HIS A 60 -1.41 -9.80 -17.37
CA HIS A 60 -0.64 -10.27 -18.53
C HIS A 60 0.81 -10.68 -18.22
N THR A 61 1.43 -10.10 -17.19
CA THR A 61 2.84 -10.38 -16.83
C THR A 61 2.93 -11.29 -15.61
N TYR A 62 2.07 -11.07 -14.61
CA TYR A 62 2.14 -11.80 -13.35
C TYR A 62 1.03 -12.84 -13.17
N GLY A 63 0.06 -12.91 -14.09
CA GLY A 63 -0.95 -13.97 -14.12
C GLY A 63 -1.98 -13.91 -13.00
N ILE A 64 -2.15 -12.75 -12.33
CA ILE A 64 -3.06 -12.61 -11.19
C ILE A 64 -4.29 -11.74 -11.51
N ASP A 65 -5.39 -11.99 -10.82
CA ASP A 65 -6.53 -11.06 -10.75
C ASP A 65 -6.31 -10.13 -9.57
N ALA A 66 -5.59 -9.04 -9.80
CA ALA A 66 -5.16 -8.15 -8.73
C ALA A 66 -6.30 -7.62 -7.83
N ALA A 67 -7.56 -7.59 -8.30
CA ALA A 67 -8.69 -7.22 -7.44
C ALA A 67 -9.08 -8.36 -6.48
N PHE A 68 -9.08 -9.60 -6.97
CA PHE A 68 -9.32 -10.79 -6.15
C PHE A 68 -8.15 -11.04 -5.18
N ASP A 69 -6.92 -11.05 -5.69
CA ASP A 69 -5.70 -11.27 -4.92
C ASP A 69 -5.53 -10.22 -3.80
N LEU A 70 -5.85 -8.94 -4.07
CA LEU A 70 -5.85 -7.91 -3.01
C LEU A 70 -6.81 -8.24 -1.87
N ARG A 71 -8.00 -8.76 -2.17
CA ARG A 71 -8.98 -9.13 -1.12
C ARG A 71 -8.45 -10.29 -0.30
N MET A 72 -7.90 -11.30 -0.96
CA MET A 72 -7.31 -12.45 -0.30
C MET A 72 -6.12 -12.05 0.60
N LEU A 73 -5.27 -11.12 0.14
CA LEU A 73 -4.17 -10.58 0.96
C LEU A 73 -4.66 -9.79 2.18
N VAL A 74 -5.81 -9.12 2.08
CA VAL A 74 -6.45 -8.46 3.24
C VAL A 74 -7.00 -9.49 4.23
N GLU A 75 -7.69 -10.51 3.74
CA GLU A 75 -8.25 -11.59 4.56
C GLU A 75 -7.16 -12.42 5.26
N ALA A 76 -6.06 -12.70 4.55
CA ALA A 76 -4.89 -13.38 5.09
C ALA A 76 -4.01 -12.48 5.99
N GLY A 77 -4.36 -11.20 6.15
CA GLY A 77 -3.68 -10.28 7.07
C GLY A 77 -2.36 -9.70 6.57
N PHE A 78 -2.00 -9.91 5.30
CA PHE A 78 -0.82 -9.30 4.67
C PHE A 78 -1.02 -7.81 4.36
N VAL A 79 -2.27 -7.38 4.15
CA VAL A 79 -2.63 -5.98 3.89
C VAL A 79 -3.67 -5.52 4.90
N LYS A 80 -3.40 -4.40 5.56
CA LYS A 80 -4.38 -3.74 6.42
C LYS A 80 -5.01 -2.57 5.67
N VAL A 81 -6.34 -2.59 5.54
CA VAL A 81 -7.07 -1.39 5.09
C VAL A 81 -7.15 -0.42 6.27
N GLU A 82 -6.50 0.73 6.13
CA GLU A 82 -6.55 1.77 7.13
C GLU A 82 -7.90 2.50 7.15
N SER A 83 -8.28 3.03 8.32
CA SER A 83 -9.45 3.90 8.43
C SER A 83 -9.18 5.25 7.78
N ALA A 84 -10.25 5.93 7.33
CA ALA A 84 -10.13 7.27 6.75
C ALA A 84 -9.43 8.27 7.69
N ALA A 85 -9.57 8.09 9.02
CA ALA A 85 -8.91 8.93 10.01
C ALA A 85 -7.40 8.68 10.07
N ASN A 86 -6.96 7.42 9.99
CA ASN A 86 -5.53 7.06 10.03
C ASN A 86 -4.82 7.40 8.73
N SER A 87 -5.51 7.28 7.59
CA SER A 87 -4.95 7.64 6.28
C SER A 87 -4.98 9.14 5.97
N LEU A 88 -5.53 9.98 6.85
CA LEU A 88 -5.71 11.41 6.59
C LEU A 88 -4.37 12.15 6.34
N ASP A 89 -3.30 11.70 6.99
CA ASP A 89 -1.97 12.28 6.84
C ASP A 89 -1.39 12.01 5.45
N LEU A 90 -1.79 10.89 4.82
CA LEU A 90 -1.40 10.45 3.48
C LEU A 90 -2.14 11.23 2.36
N VAL A 91 -3.25 11.89 2.67
CA VAL A 91 -4.05 12.63 1.67
C VAL A 91 -3.42 14.00 1.38
N THR A 92 -3.33 14.38 0.11
CA THR A 92 -2.85 15.71 -0.29
C THR A 92 -3.90 16.78 0.05
N ALA A 93 -3.47 18.02 0.31
CA ALA A 93 -4.41 19.10 0.67
C ALA A 93 -5.52 19.34 -0.39
N PRO A 94 -5.26 19.26 -1.70
CA PRO A 94 -6.31 19.37 -2.72
C PRO A 94 -7.32 18.22 -2.67
N ALA A 95 -6.86 16.98 -2.56
CA ALA A 95 -7.72 15.81 -2.45
C ALA A 95 -8.59 15.87 -1.19
N LEU A 96 -8.02 16.33 -0.08
CA LEU A 96 -8.74 16.52 1.18
C LEU A 96 -9.85 17.58 1.06
N ARG A 97 -9.58 18.73 0.43
CA ARG A 97 -10.64 19.72 0.18
C ARG A 97 -11.75 19.20 -0.70
N LYS A 98 -11.40 18.46 -1.75
CA LYS A 98 -12.39 17.85 -2.65
C LYS A 98 -13.29 16.90 -1.85
N ALA A 99 -12.71 15.99 -1.08
CA ALA A 99 -13.46 15.04 -0.25
C ALA A 99 -14.38 15.74 0.76
N LEU A 100 -13.91 16.80 1.43
CA LEU A 100 -14.74 17.57 2.37
C LEU A 100 -15.87 18.35 1.68
N LYS A 101 -15.63 18.84 0.45
CA LYS A 101 -16.64 19.52 -0.36
C LYS A 101 -17.71 18.52 -0.84
N ASP A 102 -17.29 17.35 -1.29
CA ASP A 102 -18.18 16.25 -1.71
C ASP A 102 -19.03 15.74 -0.52
N ALA A 103 -18.49 15.81 0.70
CA ALA A 103 -19.22 15.53 1.95
C ALA A 103 -20.06 16.72 2.49
N ALA A 104 -20.23 17.79 1.71
CA ALA A 104 -20.99 18.99 2.06
C ALA A 104 -20.56 19.69 3.37
N VAL A 105 -19.27 19.60 3.74
CA VAL A 105 -18.74 20.24 4.95
C VAL A 105 -18.57 21.75 4.72
N SER A 106 -19.24 22.56 5.54
CA SER A 106 -19.09 24.02 5.58
C SER A 106 -17.75 24.44 6.22
N GLY A 107 -17.17 25.57 5.81
CA GLY A 107 -15.98 26.15 6.46
C GLY A 107 -14.62 25.84 5.79
N LEU A 108 -14.61 25.52 4.50
CA LEU A 108 -13.38 25.17 3.73
C LEU A 108 -12.52 26.38 3.30
N ASN A 109 -12.63 27.50 4.01
CA ASN A 109 -11.90 28.74 3.69
C ASN A 109 -10.40 28.67 4.00
N SER A 110 -9.96 27.68 4.77
CA SER A 110 -8.56 27.54 5.16
C SER A 110 -7.66 27.10 4.00
N THR A 111 -6.56 27.82 3.82
CA THR A 111 -5.51 27.44 2.86
C THR A 111 -4.59 26.34 3.38
N LYS A 112 -4.41 26.23 4.70
CA LYS A 112 -3.45 25.34 5.37
C LYS A 112 -4.00 23.91 5.53
N LYS A 113 -3.20 22.90 5.18
CA LYS A 113 -3.52 21.46 5.31
C LYS A 113 -3.89 21.09 6.76
N ALA A 114 -3.17 21.62 7.76
CA ALA A 114 -3.40 21.30 9.17
C ALA A 114 -4.84 21.60 9.64
N ASN A 115 -5.40 22.76 9.27
CA ASN A 115 -6.77 23.13 9.63
C ASN A 115 -7.82 22.27 8.91
N LEU A 116 -7.53 21.84 7.68
CA LEU A 116 -8.40 20.90 6.95
C LEU A 116 -8.36 19.52 7.60
N MET A 117 -7.19 19.09 8.08
CA MET A 117 -7.04 17.84 8.81
C MET A 117 -7.77 17.88 10.16
N SER A 118 -7.69 18.97 10.92
CA SER A 118 -8.42 19.09 12.18
C SER A 118 -9.93 19.01 11.97
N LEU A 119 -10.45 19.72 10.95
CA LEU A 119 -11.87 19.67 10.58
C LEU A 119 -12.30 18.26 10.14
N ALA A 120 -11.47 17.57 9.36
CA ALA A 120 -11.75 16.20 8.93
C ALA A 120 -11.75 15.22 10.12
N ARG A 121 -10.79 15.34 11.06
CA ARG A 121 -10.73 14.49 12.27
C ARG A 121 -11.94 14.68 13.18
N GLU A 122 -12.43 15.91 13.32
CA GLU A 122 -13.65 16.21 14.08
C GLU A 122 -14.87 15.48 13.49
N ARG A 123 -15.00 15.47 12.16
CA ARG A 123 -16.13 14.84 11.46
C ARG A 123 -16.02 13.32 11.35
N LEU A 124 -14.80 12.79 11.30
CA LEU A 124 -14.53 11.35 11.21
C LEU A 124 -14.47 10.65 12.59
N SER A 125 -14.41 11.41 13.69
CA SER A 125 -14.45 10.82 15.03
C SER A 125 -15.85 10.27 15.31
N PRO A 126 -15.96 9.07 15.92
CA PRO A 126 -17.25 8.50 16.27
C PRO A 126 -17.98 9.45 17.21
N ARG A 127 -19.21 9.84 16.84
CA ARG A 127 -20.06 10.67 17.68
C ARG A 127 -20.54 9.77 18.84
N PRO A 128 -20.36 10.15 20.11
CA PRO A 128 -20.93 9.39 21.22
C PRO A 128 -22.46 9.40 21.04
N THR A 129 -23.05 8.20 20.91
CA THR A 129 -24.50 7.96 20.88
C THR A 129 -25.09 8.02 22.26
#